data_AF-A0A8S0RDL9-F1
#
_entry.id   AF-A0A8S0RDL9-F1
#
_cell.length_a   1.000
_cell.length_b   1.000
_cell.length_c   1.000
_cell.angle_alpha   90.00
_cell.angle_beta   90.00
_cell.angle_gamma   90.00
#
_symmetry.space_group_name_H-M   'P 1'
#
loop_
_entity.id
_entity.type
_entity.pdbx_description
1 polymer ?
#
loop_
_entity_poly.entity_id
_entity_poly.type
_entity_poly.pdbx_seq_one_letter_code
_entity_poly.pdbx_strand_id
1 'polypeptide(L)'
;MERRGWMIVAIIICALSFSSGRELKVKVKHTHQPHHHHMATYNRTLARILVEYASAVYLSDLTELFTWTCSRCNDLTKGFEMIDLIVDVKRCLQ
;
A
#
# COMPACT_ATOMS: atom_id res chain seq x y z
N MET A 1 -10.54 -12.92 42.08
CA MET A 1 -10.91 -12.34 40.77
C MET A 1 -9.87 -11.33 40.28
N GLU A 2 -9.19 -10.62 41.18
CA GLU A 2 -8.21 -9.57 40.90
C GLU A 2 -6.92 -10.06 40.20
N ARG A 3 -6.34 -11.19 40.64
CA ARG A 3 -5.08 -11.71 40.10
C ARG A 3 -5.17 -12.11 38.63
N ARG A 4 -6.32 -12.69 38.21
CA ARG A 4 -6.55 -13.13 36.83
C ARG A 4 -6.84 -11.94 35.91
N GLY A 5 -7.55 -10.92 36.42
CA GLY A 5 -7.78 -9.65 35.71
C GLY A 5 -6.48 -8.89 35.45
N TRP A 6 -5.59 -8.82 36.44
CA TRP A 6 -4.28 -8.17 36.29
C TRP A 6 -3.39 -8.86 35.25
N MET A 7 -3.42 -10.19 35.19
CA MET A 7 -2.70 -10.94 34.15
C MET A 7 -3.23 -10.63 32.74
N ILE A 8 -4.55 -10.53 32.58
CA ILE A 8 -5.16 -10.18 31.28
C ILE A 8 -4.77 -8.75 30.87
N VAL A 9 -4.84 -7.80 31.81
CA VAL A 9 -4.42 -6.41 31.57
C VAL A 9 -2.95 -6.32 31.19
N ALA A 10 -2.07 -7.06 31.88
CA ALA A 10 -0.64 -7.11 31.56
C ALA A 10 -0.38 -7.65 30.14
N ILE A 11 -1.11 -8.70 29.73
CA ILE A 11 -1.01 -9.26 28.38
C ILE A 11 -1.47 -8.25 27.33
N ILE A 12 -2.57 -7.53 27.56
CA ILE A 12 -3.09 -6.51 26.63
C ILE A 12 -2.09 -5.35 26.50
N ILE A 13 -1.52 -4.86 27.59
CA ILE A 13 -0.51 -3.79 27.57
C ILE A 13 0.75 -4.24 26.81
N CYS A 14 1.17 -5.49 27.01
CA CYS A 14 2.32 -6.06 26.32
C CYS A 14 2.05 -6.19 24.82
N ALA A 15 0.88 -6.72 24.44
CA ALA A 15 0.45 -6.82 23.05
C ALA A 15 0.36 -5.44 22.38
N LEU A 16 -0.19 -4.42 23.05
CA LEU A 16 -0.27 -3.06 22.52
C LEU A 16 1.11 -2.42 22.35
N SER A 17 2.02 -2.65 23.29
CA SER A 17 3.40 -2.14 23.24
C SER A 17 4.21 -2.80 22.10
N PHE A 18 4.05 -4.12 21.90
CA PHE A 18 4.60 -4.83 20.74
C PHE A 18 3.91 -4.46 19.42
N SER A 19 2.64 -4.05 19.47
CA SER A 19 1.89 -3.58 18.30
C SER A 19 2.17 -2.13 17.93
N SER A 20 3.07 -1.43 18.62
CA SER A 20 3.56 -0.12 18.20
C SER A 20 3.96 -0.24 16.75
N GLY A 21 3.05 0.18 15.87
CA GLY A 21 3.16 -0.01 14.44
C GLY A 21 4.54 0.46 14.08
N ARG A 22 5.33 -0.43 13.47
CA ARG A 22 6.64 -0.06 12.97
C ARG A 22 6.38 1.10 12.02
N GLU A 23 6.52 2.33 12.50
CA GLU A 23 6.87 3.43 11.64
C GLU A 23 8.11 2.90 10.92
N LEU A 24 7.96 2.66 9.62
CA LEU A 24 9.06 2.24 8.77
C LEU A 24 10.03 3.42 8.72
N LYS A 25 10.84 3.58 9.78
CA LYS A 25 11.97 4.49 9.82
C LYS A 25 13.03 3.87 8.93
N VAL A 26 12.85 4.06 7.63
CA VAL A 26 13.84 3.77 6.61
C VAL A 26 15.02 4.72 6.86
N LYS A 27 15.92 4.33 7.77
CA LYS A 27 17.24 4.92 7.84
C LYS A 27 18.05 4.29 6.70
N VAL A 28 18.04 4.94 5.54
CA VAL A 28 18.98 4.59 4.46
C VAL A 28 20.38 4.90 4.98
N LYS A 29 21.10 3.86 5.41
CA LYS A 29 22.54 3.95 5.67
C LYS A 29 23.22 4.12 4.30
N HIS A 30 23.46 5.36 3.90
CA HIS A 30 24.41 5.63 2.82
C HIS A 30 25.82 5.46 3.39
N THR A 31 26.32 4.23 3.37
CA THR A 31 27.72 3.93 3.61
C THR A 31 28.45 4.04 2.27
N HIS A 32 29.25 5.11 2.15
CA HIS A 32 30.36 5.32 1.21
C HIS A 32 30.17 4.97 -0.27
N GLN A 33 29.71 5.95 -1.08
CA GLN A 33 30.13 6.06 -2.49
C GLN A 33 29.89 7.51 -3.00
N PRO A 34 30.89 8.24 -3.54
CA PRO A 34 30.73 9.60 -4.05
C PRO A 34 30.24 9.61 -5.51
N HIS A 35 29.32 8.71 -5.86
CA HIS A 35 28.61 8.76 -7.13
C HIS A 35 27.22 9.32 -6.87
N HIS A 36 26.78 10.24 -7.74
CA HIS A 36 25.50 10.94 -7.73
C HIS A 36 24.30 10.00 -7.49
N HIS A 37 24.07 9.60 -6.24
CA HIS A 37 22.85 8.93 -5.83
C HIS A 37 21.84 10.04 -5.57
N HIS A 38 21.06 10.36 -6.60
CA HIS A 38 19.81 11.08 -6.44
C HIS A 38 19.00 10.28 -5.41
N MET A 39 18.99 10.74 -4.15
CA MET A 39 18.16 10.11 -3.12
C MET A 39 16.74 10.09 -3.68
N ALA A 40 16.12 8.90 -3.76
CA ALA A 40 14.79 8.79 -4.29
C ALA A 40 13.86 9.62 -3.40
N THR A 41 13.51 10.83 -3.86
CA THR A 41 12.66 11.76 -3.13
C THR A 41 11.29 11.12 -3.03
N TYR A 42 10.93 10.70 -1.81
CA TYR A 42 9.62 10.12 -1.57
C TYR A 42 8.53 11.18 -1.73
N ASN A 43 7.66 10.98 -2.72
CA ASN A 43 6.47 11.80 -2.91
C ASN A 43 5.23 11.03 -2.45
N ARG A 44 4.66 11.43 -1.31
CA ARG A 44 3.49 10.78 -0.70
C ARG A 44 2.26 10.77 -1.60
N THR A 45 2.02 11.85 -2.34
CA THR A 45 0.86 11.96 -3.23
C THR A 45 1.00 10.97 -4.38
N LEU A 46 2.18 10.93 -5.02
CA LEU A 46 2.47 9.96 -6.07
C LEU A 46 2.34 8.52 -5.56
N ALA A 47 2.87 8.23 -4.37
CA ALA A 47 2.77 6.90 -3.78
C ALA A 47 1.31 6.48 -3.57
N ARG A 48 0.43 7.40 -3.13
CA ARG A 48 -0.99 7.11 -2.97
C ARG A 48 -1.70 6.87 -4.30
N ILE A 49 -1.41 7.68 -5.32
CA ILE A 49 -1.96 7.49 -6.67
C ILE A 49 -1.60 6.09 -7.20
N LEU A 50 -0.34 5.68 -7.06
CA LEU A 50 0.13 4.36 -7.52
C LEU A 50 -0.55 3.21 -6.78
N VAL A 51 -0.77 3.35 -5.46
CA VAL A 51 -1.46 2.32 -4.66
C VAL A 51 -2.93 2.22 -5.06
N GLU A 52 -3.61 3.35 -5.25
CA GLU A 52 -5.02 3.37 -5.67
C GLU A 52 -5.19 2.76 -7.07
N TYR A 53 -4.37 3.19 -8.03
CA TYR A 53 -4.32 2.61 -9.38
C TYR A 53 -4.08 1.09 -9.33
N ALA A 54 -3.06 0.65 -8.57
CA ALA A 54 -2.76 -0.76 -8.43
C ALA A 54 -3.94 -1.53 -7.81
N SER A 55 -4.67 -0.93 -6.88
CA SER A 55 -5.85 -1.57 -6.28
C SER A 55 -7.04 -1.67 -7.24
N ALA A 56 -7.16 -0.75 -8.21
CA ALA A 56 -8.23 -0.73 -9.20
C ALA A 56 -8.03 -1.80 -10.29
N VAL A 57 -6.81 -2.01 -10.78
CA VAL A 57 -6.50 -3.01 -11.84
C VAL A 57 -6.70 -4.47 -11.40
N TYR A 58 -6.85 -4.74 -10.10
CA TYR A 58 -7.22 -6.05 -9.58
C TYR A 58 -8.73 -6.32 -9.57
N LEU A 59 -9.56 -5.38 -10.05
CA LEU A 59 -10.98 -5.65 -10.27
C LEU A 59 -11.17 -6.56 -11.47
N SER A 60 -12.13 -7.47 -11.36
CA SER A 60 -12.39 -8.49 -12.38
C SER A 60 -13.28 -8.01 -13.52
N ASP A 61 -14.05 -6.94 -13.30
CA ASP A 61 -14.92 -6.39 -14.33
C ASP A 61 -14.10 -5.57 -15.33
N LEU A 62 -13.87 -6.16 -16.51
CA LEU A 62 -13.11 -5.54 -17.59
C LEU A 62 -13.82 -4.30 -18.15
N THR A 63 -15.15 -4.24 -18.10
CA THR A 63 -15.91 -3.09 -18.60
C THR A 63 -15.67 -1.90 -17.70
N GLU A 64 -15.84 -2.07 -16.38
CA GLU A 64 -15.60 -1.01 -15.40
C GLU A 64 -14.13 -0.56 -15.40
N LEU A 65 -13.21 -1.49 -15.62
CA LEU A 65 -11.79 -1.17 -15.70
C LEU A 65 -11.48 -0.37 -16.97
N PHE A 66 -12.03 -0.77 -18.11
CA PHE A 66 -11.81 -0.07 -19.39
C PHE A 66 -12.45 1.31 -19.43
N THR A 67 -13.61 1.51 -18.78
CA THR A 67 -14.23 2.84 -18.65
C THR A 67 -13.70 3.64 -17.47
N TRP A 68 -12.84 3.04 -16.63
CA TRP A 68 -12.34 3.63 -15.39
C TRP A 68 -13.45 4.13 -14.44
N THR A 69 -14.58 3.41 -14.40
CA THR A 69 -15.77 3.76 -13.59
C THR A 69 -15.93 2.87 -12.37
N CYS A 70 -14.85 2.20 -11.96
CA CYS A 70 -14.88 1.20 -10.93
C CYS A 70 -15.05 1.78 -9.51
N SER A 71 -15.45 0.94 -8.55
CA SER A 71 -15.61 1.37 -7.14
C SER A 71 -14.35 1.98 -6.52
N ARG A 72 -13.16 1.62 -7.02
CA ARG A 72 -11.83 2.09 -6.57
C ARG A 72 -11.22 3.21 -7.43
N CYS A 73 -11.93 3.66 -8.47
CA CYS A 73 -11.41 4.59 -9.48
C CYS A 73 -11.76 6.06 -9.20
N ASN A 74 -12.49 6.33 -8.11
CA ASN A 74 -13.21 7.60 -7.90
C ASN A 74 -12.46 8.64 -7.06
N ASP A 75 -11.27 8.34 -6.54
CA ASP A 75 -10.52 9.21 -5.64
C ASP A 75 -9.36 9.93 -6.38
N LEU A 76 -8.11 9.57 -6.11
CA LEU A 76 -6.92 10.22 -6.68
C LEU A 76 -6.69 9.84 -8.15
N THR A 77 -7.35 8.78 -8.62
CA THR A 77 -7.31 8.31 -10.01
C THR A 77 -8.53 8.74 -10.83
N LYS A 78 -9.35 9.65 -10.29
CA LYS A 78 -10.53 10.17 -10.98
C LYS A 78 -10.15 10.86 -12.29
N GLY A 79 -10.81 10.47 -13.38
CA GLY A 79 -10.60 11.04 -14.71
C GLY A 79 -9.41 10.43 -15.47
N PHE A 80 -8.81 9.34 -14.96
CA PHE A 80 -7.91 8.53 -15.76
C PHE A 80 -8.68 7.92 -16.95
N GLU A 81 -8.00 7.84 -18.08
CA GLU A 81 -8.52 7.26 -19.30
C GLU A 81 -7.69 6.03 -19.64
N MET A 82 -8.35 4.88 -19.77
CA MET A 82 -7.70 3.67 -20.22
C MET A 82 -7.56 3.68 -21.73
N ILE A 83 -6.33 3.52 -22.20
CA ILE A 83 -6.00 3.52 -23.63
C ILE A 83 -5.96 2.08 -24.17
N ASP A 84 -5.36 1.17 -23.41
CA ASP A 84 -5.21 -0.24 -23.78
C ASP A 84 -5.18 -1.13 -22.54
N LEU A 85 -5.73 -2.34 -22.66
CA LEU A 85 -5.76 -3.35 -21.62
C LEU A 85 -5.29 -4.69 -22.17
N ILE A 86 -4.05 -5.06 -21.83
CA ILE A 86 -3.45 -6.32 -22.27
C ILE A 86 -3.67 -7.38 -21.19
N VAL A 87 -4.41 -8.44 -21.55
CA VAL A 87 -4.72 -9.56 -20.65
C VAL A 87 -3.97 -10.81 -21.09
N ASP A 88 -3.02 -11.28 -20.28
CA ASP A 88 -2.35 -12.57 -20.47
C ASP A 88 -3.06 -13.68 -19.69
N VAL A 89 -3.99 -14.36 -20.37
CA VAL A 89 -4.83 -15.42 -19.79
C VAL A 89 -4.01 -16.60 -19.24
N LYS A 90 -2.78 -16.84 -19.73
CA LYS A 90 -1.98 -17.99 -19.27
C LYS A 90 -1.33 -17.77 -17.90
N ARG A 91 -1.23 -16.52 -17.45
CA ARG A 91 -0.49 -16.14 -16.23
C ARG A 91 -1.30 -15.28 -15.27
N CYS A 92 -2.63 -15.24 -15.43
CA CYS A 92 -3.47 -14.58 -14.45
C CYS A 92 -3.27 -15.24 -13.07
N LEU A 93 -2.81 -14.44 -12.10
CA LEU A 93 -2.83 -14.77 -10.68
C LEU A 93 -4.29 -14.78 -10.24
N GLN A 94 -4.95 -15.92 -10.37
CA GLN A 94 -6.29 -16.12 -9.81
C GLN A 94 -6.18 -16.85 -8.47
#